data_AF-A0A657PJJ3-F1
#
_entry.id   AF-A0A657PJJ3-F1
#
_cell.length_a   1.000
_cell.length_b   1.000
_cell.length_c   1.000
_cell.angle_alpha   90.00
_cell.angle_beta   90.00
_cell.angle_gamma   90.00
#
_symmetry.space_group_name_H-M   'P 1'
#
loop_
_entity.id
_entity.type
_entity.pdbx_description
1 polymer ?
#
loop_
_entity_poly.entity_id
_entity_poly.type
_entity_poly.pdbx_seq_one_letter_code
_entity_poly.pdbx_strand_id
1 'polypeptide(L)'
;MVEIARRDAPWHFGFHPKAVSLFHGWYRNVKPNLMANNTLKYKRLLPGERARMRTLWNPPVLWPFALLVALLVLSALPAVRLYRRHERSAAR
;
A
#
# COMPACT_ATOMS: atom_id res chain seq x y z
N MET A 1 39.71 25.98 -18.52
CA MET A 1 38.61 25.01 -18.71
C MET A 1 37.27 25.61 -18.27
N VAL A 2 36.99 25.81 -16.98
CA VAL A 2 35.70 26.41 -16.50
C VAL A 2 35.45 27.81 -17.07
N GLU A 3 36.50 28.64 -17.15
CA GLU A 3 36.41 30.01 -17.69
C GLU A 3 36.03 30.05 -19.18
N ILE A 4 36.49 29.07 -19.96
CA ILE A 4 36.15 28.96 -21.39
C ILE A 4 34.66 28.60 -21.53
N ALA A 5 34.20 27.59 -20.79
CA ALA A 5 32.79 27.18 -20.79
C ALA A 5 31.82 28.29 -20.35
N ARG A 6 32.24 29.16 -19.41
CA ARG A 6 31.45 30.33 -18.98
C ARG A 6 31.36 31.42 -20.05
N ARG A 7 32.42 31.61 -20.86
CA ARG A 7 32.45 32.59 -21.96
C ARG A 7 31.66 32.11 -23.18
N ASP A 8 31.81 30.84 -23.53
CA ASP A 8 31.20 30.27 -24.73
C ASP A 8 29.70 29.96 -24.55
N ALA A 9 29.26 29.64 -23.33
CA ALA A 9 27.87 29.24 -23.04
C ALA A 9 27.37 29.76 -21.68
N PRO A 10 27.25 31.10 -21.48
CA PRO A 10 27.05 31.72 -20.17
C PRO A 10 25.74 31.33 -19.45
N TRP A 11 24.69 30.93 -20.19
CA TRP A 11 23.37 30.64 -19.62
C TRP A 11 23.01 29.15 -19.61
N HIS A 12 23.89 28.26 -20.07
CA HIS A 12 23.57 26.84 -20.24
C HIS A 12 23.51 26.04 -18.93
N PHE A 13 24.01 26.60 -17.82
CA PHE A 13 24.20 25.90 -16.54
C PHE A 13 23.08 26.13 -15.50
N GLY A 14 21.93 26.69 -15.90
CA GLY A 14 20.90 27.15 -14.96
C GLY A 14 20.12 26.07 -14.19
N PHE A 15 20.39 24.78 -14.41
CA PHE A 15 19.63 23.69 -13.80
C PHE A 15 20.41 23.00 -12.67
N HIS A 16 19.95 23.22 -11.44
CA HIS A 16 20.44 22.53 -10.24
C HIS A 16 19.31 21.69 -9.64
N PRO A 17 19.20 20.39 -9.99
CA PRO A 17 18.10 19.57 -9.54
C PRO A 17 18.10 19.43 -8.01
N LYS A 18 16.96 19.70 -7.39
CA LYS A 18 16.73 19.39 -5.98
C LYS A 18 16.06 18.02 -5.89
N ALA A 19 16.69 17.10 -5.18
CA ALA A 19 16.12 15.79 -4.90
C ALA A 19 15.47 15.80 -3.52
N VAL A 20 14.19 15.46 -3.45
CA VAL A 20 13.45 15.24 -2.20
C VAL A 20 12.92 13.82 -2.21
N SER A 21 12.92 13.16 -1.05
CA SER A 21 12.39 11.80 -0.92
C SER A 21 11.67 11.65 0.40
N LEU A 22 10.52 10.98 0.36
CA LEU A 22 9.70 10.69 1.54
C LEU A 22 9.93 9.25 1.98
N PHE A 23 10.14 9.08 3.28
CA PHE A 23 10.41 7.80 3.90
C PHE A 23 9.59 7.69 5.18
N HIS A 24 9.22 6.47 5.53
CA HIS A 24 8.64 6.20 6.83
C HIS A 24 9.66 6.44 7.96
N GLY A 25 9.21 6.89 9.13
CA GLY A 25 10.09 7.19 10.27
C GLY A 25 10.97 6.01 10.72
N TRP A 26 10.49 4.78 10.52
CA TRP A 26 11.22 3.55 10.84
C TRP A 26 12.31 3.17 9.81
N TYR A 27 12.50 3.96 8.76
CA TYR A 27 13.52 3.76 7.73
C TYR A 27 14.63 4.80 7.86
N ARG A 28 15.83 4.35 8.20
CA ARG A 28 16.97 5.18 8.61
C ARG A 28 18.17 4.97 7.70
N ASN A 29 19.12 5.89 7.77
CA ASN A 29 20.34 5.93 6.95
C ASN A 29 20.06 6.06 5.45
N VAL A 30 19.04 6.83 5.10
CA VAL A 30 18.69 7.07 3.70
C VAL A 30 19.40 8.33 3.22
N LYS A 31 20.33 8.16 2.29
CA LYS A 31 21.00 9.24 1.58
C LYS A 31 20.85 8.99 0.08
N PRO A 32 20.13 9.84 -0.67
CA PRO A 32 20.04 9.69 -2.12
C PRO A 32 21.42 9.86 -2.73
N ASN A 33 21.78 8.97 -3.65
CA ASN A 33 23.03 9.04 -4.40
C ASN A 33 22.69 8.97 -5.88
N LEU A 34 23.07 10.01 -6.64
CA LEU A 34 22.75 10.14 -8.07
C LEU A 34 23.71 9.35 -8.97
N MET A 35 24.82 8.86 -8.43
CA MET A 35 25.85 8.13 -9.19
C MET A 35 25.89 6.64 -8.85
N ALA A 36 25.46 6.24 -7.65
CA ALA A 36 25.55 4.86 -7.18
C ALA A 36 24.22 4.11 -7.29
N ASN A 37 24.27 2.91 -7.87
CA ASN A 37 23.11 2.02 -8.03
C ASN A 37 22.87 1.11 -6.80
N ASN A 38 23.63 1.30 -5.72
CA ASN A 38 23.59 0.44 -4.54
C ASN A 38 22.49 0.89 -3.58
N THR A 39 21.30 0.29 -3.70
CA THR A 39 20.11 0.77 -3.00
C THR A 39 19.93 0.22 -1.59
N LEU A 40 20.54 -0.90 -1.20
CA LEU A 40 20.29 -1.54 0.11
C LEU A 40 21.41 -1.37 1.14
N LYS A 41 22.63 -1.13 0.69
CA LYS A 41 23.81 -1.11 1.57
C LYS A 41 23.67 -0.03 2.64
N TYR A 42 23.97 -0.37 3.89
CA TYR A 42 23.97 0.53 5.07
C TYR A 42 22.63 1.10 5.51
N LYS A 43 21.52 0.65 4.91
CA LYS A 43 20.19 1.06 5.33
C LYS A 43 19.80 0.37 6.62
N ARG A 44 19.17 1.12 7.53
CA ARG A 44 18.71 0.62 8.82
C ARG A 44 17.19 0.64 8.86
N LEU A 45 16.61 -0.46 9.29
CA LEU A 45 15.19 -0.57 9.57
C LEU A 45 14.99 -0.64 11.09
N LEU A 46 13.92 -0.03 11.59
CA LEU A 46 13.45 -0.15 12.97
C LEU A 46 12.20 -1.07 13.00
N PRO A 47 12.36 -2.39 13.19
CA PRO A 47 11.25 -3.33 13.02
C PRO A 47 10.12 -3.14 14.04
N GLY A 48 10.46 -2.78 15.29
CA GLY A 48 9.47 -2.54 16.33
C GLY A 48 8.55 -1.36 16.02
N GLU A 49 9.12 -0.23 15.55
CA GLU A 49 8.34 0.92 15.11
C GLU A 49 7.47 0.56 13.89
N ARG A 50 8.02 -0.17 12.93
CA ARG A 50 7.28 -0.63 11.76
C ARG A 50 6.09 -1.51 12.16
N ALA A 51 6.28 -2.46 13.08
CA ALA A 51 5.21 -3.34 13.54
C ALA A 51 4.11 -2.54 14.25
N ARG A 52 4.48 -1.65 15.17
CA ARG A 52 3.54 -0.77 15.89
C ARG A 52 2.75 0.15 14.95
N MET A 53 3.41 0.75 13.96
CA MET A 53 2.71 1.64 13.02
C MET A 53 1.81 0.86 12.07
N ARG A 54 2.18 -0.37 11.68
CA ARG A 54 1.31 -1.22 10.85
C ARG A 54 0.01 -1.56 11.56
N THR A 55 0.05 -1.89 12.85
CA THR A 55 -1.17 -2.20 13.62
C THR A 55 -2.05 -0.97 13.81
N LEU A 56 -1.46 0.20 14.04
CA LEU A 56 -2.19 1.46 14.19
C LEU A 56 -2.82 1.95 12.88
N TRP A 57 -2.11 1.85 11.77
CA TRP A 57 -2.55 2.43 10.49
C TRP A 57 -3.40 1.49 9.65
N ASN A 58 -3.27 0.18 9.86
CA ASN A 58 -3.98 -0.83 9.06
C ASN A 58 -4.82 -1.76 9.95
N PRO A 59 -5.78 -1.25 10.73
CA PRO A 59 -6.73 -2.11 11.40
C PRO A 59 -7.56 -2.88 10.35
N PRO A 60 -7.79 -4.19 10.53
CA PRO A 60 -8.57 -4.97 9.59
C PRO A 60 -10.05 -4.55 9.63
N VAL A 61 -10.64 -4.29 8.46
CA VAL A 61 -12.06 -3.96 8.31
C VAL A 61 -12.84 -5.24 8.01
N LEU A 62 -13.43 -5.86 9.03
CA LEU A 62 -14.04 -7.20 8.93
C LEU A 62 -15.55 -7.21 8.68
N TRP A 63 -16.26 -6.11 8.95
CA TRP A 63 -17.70 -6.05 8.81
C TRP A 63 -18.25 -6.38 7.40
N PRO A 64 -17.56 -6.06 6.27
CA PRO A 64 -18.07 -6.41 4.94
C PRO A 64 -18.20 -7.93 4.73
N PHE A 65 -17.29 -8.71 5.33
CA PHE A 65 -17.37 -10.18 5.29
C PHE A 65 -18.56 -10.70 6.09
N ALA A 66 -18.81 -10.13 7.27
CA ALA A 66 -19.99 -10.48 8.06
C ALA A 66 -21.30 -10.15 7.30
N LEU A 67 -21.35 -8.99 6.63
CA LEU A 67 -22.49 -8.61 5.80
C LEU A 67 -22.69 -9.56 4.62
N LEU A 68 -21.61 -9.95 3.94
CA LEU A 68 -21.66 -10.91 2.84
C LEU A 68 -22.23 -12.26 3.29
N VAL A 69 -21.74 -12.79 4.42
CA VAL A 69 -22.25 -14.05 5.00
C VAL A 69 -23.73 -13.92 5.36
N ALA A 70 -24.14 -12.82 5.98
CA ALA A 70 -25.54 -12.57 6.31
C ALA A 70 -26.42 -12.54 5.04
N LEU A 71 -25.98 -11.87 3.98
CA LEU A 71 -26.72 -11.79 2.72
C LEU A 71 -26.88 -13.17 2.07
N LEU A 72 -25.83 -13.99 2.06
CA LEU A 72 -25.89 -15.35 1.54
C LEU A 72 -26.90 -16.20 2.31
N VAL A 73 -26.86 -16.16 3.65
CA VAL A 73 -27.85 -16.87 4.49
C VAL A 73 -29.27 -16.39 4.21
N LEU A 74 -29.49 -15.08 4.14
CA LEU A 74 -30.80 -14.50 3.86
C LEU A 74 -31.31 -14.88 2.47
N SER A 75 -30.44 -14.94 1.47
CA SER A 75 -30.81 -15.38 0.10
C SER A 75 -31.15 -16.87 0.01
N ALA A 76 -30.61 -17.70 0.90
CA ALA A 76 -30.91 -19.13 0.95
C ALA A 76 -32.27 -19.43 1.60
N LEU A 77 -32.77 -18.54 2.47
CA LEU A 77 -34.06 -18.72 3.16
C LEU A 77 -35.25 -19.01 2.22
N PRO A 78 -35.51 -18.25 1.13
CA PRO A 78 -36.62 -18.55 0.23
C PRO A 78 -36.47 -19.92 -0.45
N ALA A 79 -35.26 -20.31 -0.87
CA ALA A 79 -35.00 -21.60 -1.48
C ALA A 79 -35.31 -22.76 -0.51
N VAL A 80 -34.86 -22.66 0.74
CA VAL A 80 -35.15 -23.65 1.78
C VAL A 80 -36.65 -23.72 2.10
N ARG A 81 -37.34 -22.57 2.16
CA ARG A 81 -38.79 -22.53 2.38
C ARG A 81 -39.56 -23.18 1.24
N LEU A 82 -39.16 -22.95 -0.01
CA LEU A 82 -39.78 -23.57 -1.19
C LEU A 82 -39.57 -25.08 -1.20
N TYR A 83 -38.33 -25.53 -0.97
CA TYR A 83 -37.98 -26.95 -0.89
C TYR A 83 -38.80 -27.68 0.20
N ARG A 84 -38.87 -27.12 1.41
CA ARG A 84 -39.66 -27.69 2.52
C ARG A 84 -41.16 -27.71 2.25
N ARG A 85 -41.69 -26.72 1.52
CA ARG A 85 -43.10 -26.73 1.10
C ARG A 85 -43.36 -27.88 0.11
N HIS A 86 -42.47 -28.07 -0.85
CA HIS A 86 -42.57 -29.15 -1.85
C HIS A 86 -42.57 -30.55 -1.20
N GLU A 87 -41.65 -30.83 -0.27
CA GLU A 87 -41.62 -32.13 0.42
C GLU A 87 -42.90 -32.42 1.20
N ARG A 88 -43.51 -31.40 1.83
CA ARG A 88 -44.76 -31.57 2.60
C ARG A 88 -45.99 -31.78 1.70
N SER A 89 -45.99 -31.25 0.48
CA SER A 89 -47.06 -31.49 -0.49
C SER A 89 -46.96 -32.84 -1.19
N ALA A 90 -45.76 -33.40 -1.34
CA ALA A 90 -45.57 -34.73 -1.95
C ALA A 90 -45.87 -35.90 -0.99
N ALA A 91 -46.11 -35.62 0.30
CA ALA A 91 -46.49 -36.59 1.32
C ALA A 91 -48.02 -36.67 1.56
N ARG A 92 -48.83 -36.07 0.68
CA ARG A 92 -50.30 -36.25 0.59
C ARG A 92 -50.64 -36.90 -0.74
#